data_AF-A0A420NRB3-F1
#
_entry.id   AF-A0A420NRB3-F1
#
_cell.length_a   1.000
_cell.length_b   1.000
_cell.length_c   1.000
_cell.angle_alpha   90.00
_cell.angle_beta   90.00
_cell.angle_gamma   90.00
#
_symmetry.space_group_name_H-M   'P 1'
#
loop_
_entity.id
_entity.type
_entity.pdbx_description
1 polymer ?
#
loop_
_entity_poly.entity_id
_entity_poly.type
_entity_poly.pdbx_seq_one_letter_code
_entity_poly.pdbx_strand_id
1 'polypeptide(L)'
;MALENLAPELISLILQNVDSPRGLHDMISASPLCLRVFSKTPQTFLSSVIRNALPTDNLRRLLAVRQTPSPATKSTVSEFLEKYFHASWSFNFPTGKSELMLLCRFYNRVTFLISCYTEYMYRLGFVDSILIPTSTECIRLQRAFLRFEIYCRVFPADNSFPLETVSANDEFSSIEQFDLFISRLSPWEVEEIACVELYVTLMMRDYIDELESQFMSTVDKYARLAWPLLSEPESEAETETKNETERKRERDSLVELTALDQTSLSLFSKEGRYRSSDNISYMTSLGLDFIYDLCTAGEGRYELIRSNCQYSREFLPEALRHSPTWPPDHQYEETATLENDSLCSNLGYLIFSRVEGDERMYKPITTKGGRYSGIRQLGYVFWDSERILSPEIYDKLEDMKWILWQDITFRFDPGAQKGAGERLEGVKIQRVHMKKLERDFGYISRPRPASMGAS
;
A
#
# COMPACT_ATOMS: atom_id res chain seq x y z
N MET A 1 22.04 -13.73 -35.80
CA MET A 1 21.29 -13.05 -36.87
C MET A 1 20.74 -11.75 -36.30
N ALA A 2 21.00 -10.60 -36.92
CA ALA A 2 20.42 -9.33 -36.48
C ALA A 2 18.92 -9.29 -36.83
N LEU A 3 18.08 -8.79 -35.90
CA LEU A 3 16.63 -8.58 -36.11
C LEU A 3 16.33 -7.74 -37.36
N GLU A 4 17.29 -6.90 -37.76
CA GLU A 4 17.19 -6.00 -38.92
C GLU A 4 17.15 -6.70 -40.28
N ASN A 5 17.58 -7.97 -40.33
CA ASN A 5 17.59 -8.76 -41.56
C ASN A 5 16.34 -9.64 -41.73
N LEU A 6 15.40 -9.60 -40.79
CA LEU A 6 14.18 -10.40 -40.83
C LEU A 6 13.08 -9.71 -41.65
N ALA A 7 12.26 -10.52 -42.31
CA ALA A 7 11.07 -10.04 -43.00
C ALA A 7 10.06 -9.42 -41.99
N PRO A 8 9.31 -8.36 -42.37
CA PRO A 8 8.34 -7.71 -41.48
C PRO A 8 7.31 -8.66 -40.86
N GLU A 9 6.94 -9.74 -41.57
CA GLU A 9 6.02 -10.77 -41.12
C GLU A 9 6.61 -11.58 -39.96
N LEU A 10 7.90 -11.94 -40.04
CA LEU A 10 8.60 -12.62 -38.96
C LEU A 10 8.75 -11.71 -37.74
N ILE A 11 9.03 -10.43 -37.95
CA ILE A 11 9.09 -9.43 -36.87
C ILE A 11 7.72 -9.28 -36.22
N SER A 12 6.64 -9.27 -37.00
CA SER A 12 5.28 -9.22 -36.47
C SER A 12 4.99 -10.44 -35.58
N LEU A 13 5.36 -11.65 -36.01
CA LEU A 13 5.20 -12.85 -35.19
C LEU A 13 6.02 -12.78 -33.90
N ILE A 14 7.27 -12.32 -33.96
CA ILE A 14 8.11 -12.13 -32.77
C ILE A 14 7.45 -11.15 -31.80
N LEU A 15 7.03 -9.97 -32.26
CA LEU A 15 6.41 -8.95 -31.41
C LEU A 15 5.08 -9.40 -30.78
N GLN A 16 4.33 -10.29 -31.44
CA GLN A 16 3.07 -10.84 -30.90
C GLN A 16 3.29 -11.93 -29.83
N ASN A 17 4.47 -12.56 -29.80
CA ASN A 17 4.83 -13.62 -28.85
C ASN A 17 5.69 -13.08 -27.70
N VAL A 18 5.76 -11.76 -27.50
CA VAL A 18 6.44 -11.20 -26.34
C VAL A 18 5.58 -11.43 -25.10
N ASP A 19 6.21 -11.85 -24.00
CA ASP A 19 5.52 -12.25 -22.77
C ASP A 19 5.24 -11.10 -21.80
N SER A 20 5.61 -9.86 -22.14
CA SER A 20 5.31 -8.69 -21.30
C SER A 20 5.20 -7.38 -22.09
N PRO A 21 4.32 -6.45 -21.68
CA PRO A 21 4.25 -5.11 -22.26
C PRO A 21 5.58 -4.34 -22.15
N ARG A 22 6.35 -4.57 -21.10
CA ARG A 22 7.68 -3.98 -20.94
C ARG A 22 8.66 -4.52 -21.98
N GLY A 23 8.70 -5.84 -22.19
CA GLY A 23 9.52 -6.44 -23.25
C GLY A 23 9.16 -5.91 -24.63
N LEU A 24 7.87 -5.73 -24.91
CA LEU A 24 7.42 -5.14 -26.17
C LEU A 24 7.95 -3.70 -26.33
N HIS A 25 7.82 -2.88 -25.28
CA HIS A 25 8.34 -1.52 -25.26
C HIS A 25 9.86 -1.48 -25.52
N ASP A 26 10.62 -2.35 -24.86
CA ASP A 26 12.08 -2.37 -24.97
C ASP A 26 12.51 -2.81 -26.39
N MET A 27 11.81 -3.78 -26.99
CA MET A 27 12.05 -4.19 -28.37
C MET A 27 11.75 -3.10 -29.41
N ILE A 28 10.63 -2.37 -29.27
CA ILE A 28 10.31 -1.28 -30.21
C ILE A 28 11.20 -0.05 -30.01
N SER A 29 11.72 0.14 -28.80
CA SER A 29 12.66 1.23 -28.49
C SER A 29 14.05 0.94 -29.03
N ALA A 30 14.47 -0.33 -29.01
CA ALA A 30 15.79 -0.75 -29.47
C ALA A 30 15.91 -0.88 -31.00
N SER A 31 14.81 -0.99 -31.75
CA SER A 31 14.83 -1.21 -33.20
C SER A 31 13.80 -0.36 -33.97
N PRO A 32 14.25 0.53 -34.88
CA PRO A 32 13.36 1.30 -35.75
C PRO A 32 12.47 0.42 -36.65
N LEU A 33 12.94 -0.78 -37.01
CA LEU A 33 12.17 -1.73 -37.82
C LEU A 33 11.02 -2.32 -36.99
N CYS A 34 11.28 -2.71 -35.74
CA CYS A 34 10.25 -3.15 -34.79
C CYS A 34 9.21 -2.05 -34.56
N LEU A 35 9.66 -0.80 -34.36
CA LEU A 35 8.75 0.34 -34.20
C LEU A 35 7.87 0.56 -35.44
N ARG A 36 8.44 0.44 -36.64
CA ARG A 36 7.68 0.58 -37.90
C ARG A 36 6.63 -0.51 -38.06
N VAL A 37 6.95 -1.76 -37.72
CA VAL A 37 6.00 -2.88 -37.75
C VAL A 37 4.90 -2.66 -36.71
N PHE A 38 5.27 -2.33 -35.47
CA PHE A 38 4.32 -2.04 -34.39
C PHE A 38 3.35 -0.90 -34.74
N SER A 39 3.85 0.19 -35.33
CA SER A 39 3.07 1.39 -35.61
C SER A 39 1.93 1.17 -36.62
N LYS A 40 2.00 0.12 -37.45
CA LYS A 40 0.94 -0.20 -38.42
C LYS A 40 -0.32 -0.75 -37.74
N THR A 41 -0.16 -1.63 -36.76
CA THR A 41 -1.27 -2.36 -36.11
C THR A 41 -1.02 -2.51 -34.60
N PRO A 42 -0.90 -1.41 -33.84
CA PRO A 42 -0.50 -1.46 -32.43
C PRO A 42 -1.50 -2.26 -31.57
N GLN A 43 -2.79 -2.23 -31.91
CA GLN A 43 -3.82 -2.95 -31.14
C GLN A 43 -3.57 -4.47 -31.13
N THR A 44 -3.15 -5.04 -32.26
CA THR A 44 -2.87 -6.47 -32.38
C THR A 44 -1.74 -6.88 -31.45
N PHE A 45 -0.64 -6.13 -31.45
CA PHE A 45 0.51 -6.42 -30.59
C PHE A 45 0.17 -6.24 -29.11
N LEU A 46 -0.46 -5.12 -28.73
CA LEU A 46 -0.84 -4.86 -27.34
C LEU A 46 -1.82 -5.91 -26.79
N SER A 47 -2.79 -6.33 -27.62
CA SER A 47 -3.75 -7.39 -27.27
C SER A 47 -3.06 -8.73 -27.02
N SER A 48 -2.20 -9.18 -27.95
CA SER A 48 -1.49 -10.45 -27.82
C SER A 48 -0.57 -10.44 -26.60
N VAL A 49 0.21 -9.39 -26.42
CA VAL A 49 1.19 -9.31 -25.33
C VAL A 49 0.53 -9.34 -23.95
N ILE A 50 -0.60 -8.66 -23.76
CA ILE A 50 -1.35 -8.75 -22.48
C ILE A 50 -1.88 -10.17 -22.25
N ARG A 51 -2.35 -10.87 -23.29
CA ARG A 51 -2.86 -12.24 -23.19
C ARG A 51 -1.75 -13.24 -22.88
N ASN A 52 -0.54 -13.00 -23.37
CA ASN A 52 0.62 -13.85 -23.06
C ASN A 52 1.12 -13.59 -21.62
N ALA A 53 1.04 -12.34 -21.16
CA ALA A 53 1.61 -11.90 -19.89
C ALA A 53 0.86 -12.37 -18.64
N LEU A 54 -0.39 -12.82 -18.78
CA LEU A 54 -1.24 -13.25 -17.67
C LEU A 54 -1.96 -14.56 -18.01
N PRO A 55 -2.04 -15.52 -17.08
CA PRO A 55 -2.96 -16.63 -17.21
C PRO A 55 -4.41 -16.13 -17.30
N THR A 56 -5.28 -16.95 -17.90
CA THR A 56 -6.70 -16.64 -18.14
C THR A 56 -7.42 -16.10 -16.91
N ASP A 57 -7.16 -16.66 -15.72
CA ASP A 57 -7.81 -16.29 -14.47
C ASP A 57 -7.38 -14.90 -13.94
N ASN A 58 -6.09 -14.56 -14.07
CA ASN A 58 -5.58 -13.24 -13.72
C ASN A 58 -5.95 -12.20 -14.78
N LEU A 59 -6.01 -12.59 -16.06
CA LEU A 59 -6.51 -11.73 -17.11
C LEU A 59 -7.97 -11.34 -16.86
N ARG A 60 -8.82 -12.30 -16.44
CA ARG A 60 -10.21 -12.01 -16.04
C ARG A 60 -10.26 -10.96 -14.93
N ARG A 61 -9.42 -11.08 -13.89
CA ARG A 61 -9.34 -10.08 -12.80
C ARG A 61 -8.87 -8.72 -13.30
N LEU A 62 -7.85 -8.67 -14.14
CA LEU A 62 -7.38 -7.43 -14.77
C LEU A 62 -8.50 -6.72 -15.55
N LEU A 63 -9.33 -7.49 -16.26
CA LEU A 63 -10.48 -6.94 -16.99
C LEU A 63 -11.63 -6.53 -16.05
N ALA A 64 -11.82 -7.26 -14.94
CA ALA A 64 -12.78 -6.92 -13.89
C ALA A 64 -12.43 -5.58 -13.25
N VAL A 65 -11.15 -5.39 -12.91
CA VAL A 65 -10.58 -4.14 -12.39
C VAL A 65 -10.93 -2.94 -13.27
N ARG A 66 -10.91 -3.09 -14.60
CA ARG A 66 -11.28 -2.02 -15.55
C ARG A 66 -12.79 -1.73 -15.57
N GLN A 67 -13.59 -2.75 -15.31
CA GLN A 67 -15.06 -2.72 -15.43
C GLN A 67 -15.77 -2.55 -14.08
N THR A 68 -15.02 -2.25 -13.03
CA THR A 68 -15.60 -1.84 -11.74
C THR A 68 -16.45 -0.59 -11.92
N PRO A 69 -17.60 -0.50 -11.24
CA PRO A 69 -18.49 0.64 -11.38
C PRO A 69 -17.83 1.94 -10.92
N SER A 70 -18.08 3.03 -11.65
CA SER A 70 -17.66 4.39 -11.28
C SER A 70 -18.75 5.37 -11.75
N PRO A 71 -19.51 6.01 -10.85
CA PRO A 71 -19.42 5.92 -9.38
C PRO A 71 -19.83 4.53 -8.85
N ALA A 72 -19.23 4.10 -7.73
CA ALA A 72 -19.52 2.82 -7.09
C ALA A 72 -20.61 2.99 -6.03
N THR A 73 -21.85 2.73 -6.43
CA THR A 73 -23.03 2.75 -5.53
C THR A 73 -23.39 1.35 -5.04
N LYS A 74 -24.16 1.20 -3.94
CA LYS A 74 -24.59 -0.12 -3.42
C LYS A 74 -25.22 -1.03 -4.48
N SER A 75 -26.07 -0.47 -5.34
CA SER A 75 -26.73 -1.22 -6.41
C SER A 75 -25.73 -1.66 -7.49
N THR A 76 -24.90 -0.73 -7.99
CA THR A 76 -23.95 -1.02 -9.07
C THR A 76 -22.83 -1.96 -8.62
N VAL A 77 -22.37 -1.82 -7.37
CA VAL A 77 -21.39 -2.70 -6.74
C VAL A 77 -21.96 -4.10 -6.54
N SER A 78 -23.17 -4.24 -5.98
CA SER A 78 -23.81 -5.55 -5.82
C SER A 78 -23.97 -6.28 -7.16
N GLU A 79 -24.46 -5.60 -8.20
CA GLU A 79 -24.58 -6.18 -9.54
C GLU A 79 -23.24 -6.58 -10.15
N PHE A 80 -22.20 -5.77 -9.94
CA PHE A 80 -20.85 -6.06 -10.39
C PHE A 80 -20.27 -7.28 -9.67
N LEU A 81 -20.44 -7.38 -8.34
CA LEU A 81 -19.92 -8.47 -7.55
C LEU A 81 -20.60 -9.80 -7.89
N GLU A 82 -21.91 -9.80 -8.16
CA GLU A 82 -22.59 -11.00 -8.68
C GLU A 82 -21.95 -11.50 -9.97
N LYS A 83 -21.66 -10.60 -10.92
CA LYS A 83 -20.95 -10.97 -12.17
C LYS A 83 -19.52 -11.42 -11.90
N TYR A 84 -18.80 -10.73 -11.01
CA TYR A 84 -17.40 -11.02 -10.70
C TYR A 84 -17.23 -12.43 -10.11
N PHE A 85 -18.06 -12.81 -9.14
CA PHE A 85 -18.01 -14.12 -8.49
C PHE A 85 -18.70 -15.24 -9.29
N HIS A 86 -19.46 -14.93 -10.33
CA HIS A 86 -20.07 -15.93 -11.19
C HIS A 86 -19.05 -16.61 -12.10
N ALA A 87 -18.76 -17.91 -11.89
CA ALA A 87 -17.65 -18.62 -12.55
C ALA A 87 -17.64 -18.52 -14.09
N SER A 88 -18.80 -18.49 -14.76
CA SER A 88 -18.87 -18.41 -16.23
C SER A 88 -18.94 -16.99 -16.82
N TRP A 89 -18.97 -15.95 -15.98
CA TRP A 89 -18.99 -14.58 -16.49
C TRP A 89 -17.65 -14.20 -17.10
N SER A 90 -17.68 -13.60 -18.30
CA SER A 90 -16.49 -13.09 -18.97
C SER A 90 -16.57 -11.57 -19.09
N PHE A 91 -15.48 -10.91 -18.72
CA PHE A 91 -15.34 -9.48 -18.86
C PHE A 91 -14.88 -9.14 -20.28
N ASN A 92 -15.41 -8.05 -20.84
CA ASN A 92 -15.08 -7.65 -22.21
C ASN A 92 -13.60 -7.29 -22.35
N PHE A 93 -12.92 -7.89 -23.33
CA PHE A 93 -11.55 -7.55 -23.67
C PHE A 93 -11.52 -6.33 -24.59
N PRO A 94 -10.75 -5.27 -24.28
CA PRO A 94 -10.75 -4.04 -25.07
C PRO A 94 -10.14 -4.25 -26.46
N THR A 95 -10.69 -3.56 -27.46
CA THR A 95 -10.17 -3.56 -28.85
C THR A 95 -9.52 -2.23 -29.22
N GLY A 96 -9.83 -1.15 -28.49
CA GLY A 96 -9.30 0.18 -28.73
C GLY A 96 -7.84 0.32 -28.29
N LYS A 97 -7.03 1.04 -29.08
CA LYS A 97 -5.61 1.30 -28.77
C LYS A 97 -5.42 1.94 -27.40
N SER A 98 -6.19 2.99 -27.10
CA SER A 98 -6.08 3.75 -25.84
C SER A 98 -6.43 2.88 -24.62
N GLU A 99 -7.44 2.02 -24.76
CA GLU A 99 -7.86 1.10 -23.69
C GLU A 99 -6.80 0.01 -23.46
N LEU A 100 -6.25 -0.57 -24.54
CA LEU A 100 -5.15 -1.54 -24.45
C LEU A 100 -3.89 -0.93 -23.83
N MET A 101 -3.58 0.33 -24.14
CA MET A 101 -2.48 1.05 -23.50
C MET A 101 -2.73 1.26 -21.99
N LEU A 102 -3.94 1.61 -21.59
CA LEU A 102 -4.31 1.72 -20.17
C LEU A 102 -4.12 0.38 -19.45
N LEU A 103 -4.55 -0.71 -20.08
CA LEU A 103 -4.40 -2.06 -19.55
C LEU A 103 -2.93 -2.48 -19.42
N CYS A 104 -2.09 -2.18 -20.43
CA CYS A 104 -0.64 -2.40 -20.38
C CYS A 104 0.01 -1.60 -19.25
N ARG A 105 -0.38 -0.33 -19.09
CA ARG A 105 0.14 0.54 -18.02
C ARG A 105 -0.21 -0.02 -16.65
N PHE A 106 -1.46 -0.41 -16.44
CA PHE A 106 -1.90 -0.97 -15.17
C PHE A 106 -1.18 -2.31 -14.87
N TYR A 107 -1.03 -3.19 -15.87
CA TYR A 107 -0.21 -4.40 -15.73
C TYR A 107 1.24 -4.09 -15.31
N ASN A 108 1.87 -3.10 -15.93
CA ASN A 108 3.24 -2.70 -15.58
C ASN A 108 3.32 -2.14 -14.15
N ARG A 109 2.30 -1.42 -13.68
CA ARG A 109 2.20 -0.94 -12.29
C ARG A 109 2.10 -2.12 -11.31
N VAL A 110 1.22 -3.09 -11.58
CA VAL A 110 1.10 -4.30 -10.76
C VAL A 110 2.42 -5.05 -10.71
N THR A 111 3.07 -5.25 -11.86
CA THR A 111 4.37 -5.95 -11.94
C THR A 111 5.45 -5.22 -11.14
N PHE A 112 5.52 -3.88 -11.24
CA PHE A 112 6.44 -3.08 -10.44
C PHE A 112 6.19 -3.22 -8.94
N LEU A 113 4.93 -3.21 -8.51
CA LEU A 113 4.57 -3.34 -7.09
C LEU A 113 4.89 -4.74 -6.56
N ILE A 114 4.73 -5.78 -7.38
CA ILE A 114 5.18 -7.15 -7.05
C ILE A 114 6.70 -7.18 -6.89
N SER A 115 7.46 -6.52 -7.77
CA SER A 115 8.92 -6.40 -7.60
C SER A 115 9.31 -5.67 -6.32
N CYS A 116 8.57 -4.63 -5.93
CA CYS A 116 8.78 -3.95 -4.65
C CYS A 116 8.46 -4.88 -3.46
N TYR A 117 7.41 -5.69 -3.55
CA TYR A 117 7.07 -6.69 -2.55
C TYR A 117 8.19 -7.73 -2.40
N THR A 118 8.72 -8.28 -3.49
CA THR A 118 9.81 -9.26 -3.44
C THR A 118 11.12 -8.67 -2.92
N GLU A 119 11.42 -7.41 -3.28
CA GLU A 119 12.57 -6.66 -2.72
C GLU A 119 12.40 -6.37 -1.23
N TYR A 120 11.17 -6.14 -0.77
CA TYR A 120 10.91 -6.01 0.66
C TYR A 120 11.17 -7.32 1.41
N MET A 121 10.76 -8.46 0.84
CA MET A 121 11.09 -9.78 1.40
C MET A 121 12.60 -10.02 1.48
N TYR A 122 13.35 -9.60 0.47
CA TYR A 122 14.81 -9.66 0.48
C TYR A 122 15.41 -9.00 1.72
N ARG A 123 14.95 -7.78 2.04
CA ARG A 123 15.43 -7.00 3.19
C ARG A 123 15.10 -7.63 4.54
N LEU A 124 14.09 -8.51 4.59
CA LEU A 124 13.78 -9.35 5.75
C LEU A 124 14.68 -10.60 5.85
N GLY A 125 15.70 -10.66 4.98
CA GLY A 125 16.79 -11.63 5.00
C GLY A 125 16.55 -12.88 4.16
N PHE A 126 15.54 -12.92 3.29
CA PHE A 126 15.42 -14.00 2.32
C PHE A 126 16.62 -13.97 1.35
N VAL A 127 17.23 -15.13 1.06
CA VAL A 127 18.49 -15.28 0.27
C VAL A 127 18.29 -14.97 -1.22
N ASP A 128 19.35 -14.58 -1.96
CA ASP A 128 19.29 -14.15 -3.38
C ASP A 128 18.65 -15.18 -4.35
N SER A 129 18.76 -16.49 -4.09
CA SER A 129 18.12 -17.55 -4.90
C SER A 129 16.60 -17.54 -4.83
N ILE A 130 16.03 -16.76 -3.89
CA ILE A 130 14.59 -16.65 -3.61
C ILE A 130 13.97 -15.46 -4.38
N LEU A 131 14.76 -14.59 -5.00
CA LEU A 131 14.28 -13.32 -5.56
C LEU A 131 13.53 -13.41 -6.89
N ILE A 132 13.58 -14.56 -7.54
CA ILE A 132 12.80 -14.81 -8.75
C ILE A 132 11.66 -15.75 -8.35
N PRO A 133 10.42 -15.24 -8.22
CA PRO A 133 9.29 -16.12 -7.97
C PRO A 133 9.11 -17.07 -9.14
N THR A 134 8.72 -18.31 -8.86
CA THR A 134 8.32 -19.26 -9.89
C THR A 134 7.11 -18.74 -10.66
N SER A 135 6.77 -19.38 -11.78
CA SER A 135 5.56 -19.01 -12.52
C SER A 135 4.30 -19.08 -11.66
N THR A 136 4.17 -20.10 -10.80
CA THR A 136 3.03 -20.30 -9.90
C THR A 136 2.98 -19.22 -8.82
N GLU A 137 4.12 -18.90 -8.20
CA GLU A 137 4.22 -17.82 -7.20
C GLU A 137 3.90 -16.45 -7.81
N CYS A 138 4.38 -16.17 -9.02
CA CYS A 138 4.03 -14.97 -9.77
C CYS A 138 2.52 -14.87 -9.99
N ILE A 139 1.86 -15.97 -10.33
CA ILE A 139 0.41 -16.01 -10.54
C ILE A 139 -0.35 -15.71 -9.26
N ARG A 140 0.08 -16.27 -8.10
CA ARG A 140 -0.53 -15.98 -6.79
C ARG A 140 -0.36 -14.51 -6.40
N LEU A 141 0.83 -13.95 -6.58
CA LEU A 141 1.12 -12.53 -6.32
C LEU A 141 0.26 -11.62 -7.21
N GLN A 142 0.24 -11.85 -8.53
CA GLN A 142 -0.61 -11.11 -9.46
C GLN A 142 -2.08 -11.19 -9.05
N ARG A 143 -2.58 -12.37 -8.69
CA ARG A 143 -3.95 -12.56 -8.24
C ARG A 143 -4.24 -11.73 -6.99
N ALA A 144 -3.35 -11.75 -6.00
CA ALA A 144 -3.51 -11.03 -4.74
C ALA A 144 -3.59 -9.51 -4.97
N PHE A 145 -2.64 -8.94 -5.72
CA PHE A 145 -2.64 -7.52 -6.05
C PHE A 145 -3.87 -7.11 -6.86
N LEU A 146 -4.26 -7.89 -7.86
CA LEU A 146 -5.47 -7.60 -8.65
C LEU A 146 -6.73 -7.68 -7.80
N ARG A 147 -6.85 -8.67 -6.91
CA ARG A 147 -8.01 -8.81 -6.02
C ARG A 147 -8.07 -7.68 -4.98
N PHE A 148 -6.92 -7.27 -4.44
CA PHE A 148 -6.80 -6.08 -3.59
C PHE A 148 -7.27 -4.82 -4.32
N GLU A 149 -6.90 -4.64 -5.59
CA GLU A 149 -7.36 -3.50 -6.39
C GLU A 149 -8.88 -3.54 -6.63
N ILE A 150 -9.44 -4.71 -6.93
CA ILE A 150 -10.89 -4.84 -7.08
C ILE A 150 -11.58 -4.40 -5.80
N TYR A 151 -11.09 -4.87 -4.64
CA TYR A 151 -11.62 -4.49 -3.33
C TYR A 151 -11.59 -2.98 -3.10
N CYS A 152 -10.45 -2.32 -3.41
CA CYS A 152 -10.34 -0.86 -3.33
C CYS A 152 -11.34 -0.14 -4.25
N ARG A 153 -11.55 -0.64 -5.48
CA ARG A 153 -12.43 -0.01 -6.46
C ARG A 153 -13.92 -0.23 -6.21
N VAL A 154 -14.32 -1.36 -5.63
CA VAL A 154 -15.73 -1.61 -5.28
C VAL A 154 -16.14 -0.92 -3.97
N PHE A 155 -15.18 -0.63 -3.09
CA PHE A 155 -15.39 0.14 -1.85
C PHE A 155 -14.49 1.38 -1.84
N PRO A 156 -14.71 2.34 -2.76
CA PRO A 156 -13.82 3.49 -2.92
C PRO A 156 -13.90 4.42 -1.71
N ALA A 157 -12.78 5.06 -1.39
CA ALA A 157 -12.74 6.11 -0.39
C ALA A 157 -13.44 7.39 -0.88
N ASP A 158 -14.27 8.01 -0.04
CA ASP A 158 -14.75 9.38 -0.29
C ASP A 158 -13.67 10.39 0.11
N ASN A 159 -13.30 11.24 -0.84
CA ASN A 159 -12.26 12.26 -0.67
C ASN A 159 -12.83 13.64 -0.30
N SER A 160 -14.13 13.72 -0.02
CA SER A 160 -14.86 14.99 0.06
C SER A 160 -14.80 15.68 1.43
N PHE A 161 -14.54 14.95 2.52
CA PHE A 161 -14.66 15.48 3.90
C PHE A 161 -13.47 15.09 4.80
N PRO A 162 -12.73 16.07 5.36
CA PRO A 162 -11.70 15.82 6.39
C PRO A 162 -12.26 15.34 7.73
N LEU A 163 -11.37 14.82 8.59
CA LEU A 163 -11.56 14.19 9.91
C LEU A 163 -12.65 14.74 10.87
N GLU A 164 -13.05 16.01 10.76
CA GLU A 164 -13.92 16.69 11.75
C GLU A 164 -15.42 16.51 11.51
N THR A 165 -15.80 15.87 10.41
CA THR A 165 -17.17 15.43 10.18
C THR A 165 -17.13 13.93 9.96
N VAL A 166 -17.77 13.16 10.85
CA VAL A 166 -18.12 11.75 10.59
C VAL A 166 -18.86 11.76 9.28
N SER A 167 -18.16 11.43 8.21
CA SER A 167 -18.74 11.48 6.89
C SER A 167 -19.75 10.35 6.83
N ALA A 168 -20.99 10.66 6.53
CA ALA A 168 -21.99 9.66 6.16
C ALA A 168 -21.64 8.97 4.81
N ASN A 169 -20.42 9.16 4.28
CA ASN A 169 -20.05 8.88 2.89
C ASN A 169 -19.04 7.73 2.70
N ASP A 170 -18.78 6.90 3.72
CA ASP A 170 -18.44 5.51 3.41
C ASP A 170 -19.77 4.82 3.10
N GLU A 171 -20.16 4.77 1.82
CA GLU A 171 -21.44 4.14 1.43
C GLU A 171 -21.51 2.68 1.93
N PHE A 172 -20.36 2.05 2.21
CA PHE A 172 -20.25 0.67 2.68
C PHE A 172 -19.57 0.60 4.06
N SER A 173 -20.33 0.17 5.07
CA SER A 173 -19.80 -0.20 6.38
C SER A 173 -18.89 -1.43 6.31
N SER A 174 -18.00 -1.61 7.29
CA SER A 174 -17.11 -2.78 7.39
C SER A 174 -17.85 -4.12 7.33
N ILE A 175 -19.05 -4.22 7.90
CA ILE A 175 -19.89 -5.42 7.83
C ILE A 175 -20.40 -5.66 6.40
N GLU A 176 -20.83 -4.61 5.69
CA GLU A 176 -21.25 -4.73 4.29
C GLU A 176 -20.07 -5.11 3.38
N GLN A 177 -18.88 -4.54 3.62
CA GLN A 177 -17.66 -4.91 2.92
C GLN A 177 -17.32 -6.40 3.14
N PHE A 178 -17.51 -6.90 4.36
CA PHE A 178 -17.33 -8.31 4.69
C PHE A 178 -18.34 -9.19 3.95
N ASP A 179 -19.63 -8.89 4.09
CA ASP A 179 -20.72 -9.70 3.54
C ASP A 179 -20.69 -9.73 2.00
N LEU A 180 -20.45 -8.59 1.34
CA LEU A 180 -20.50 -8.49 -0.11
C LEU A 180 -19.27 -9.10 -0.81
N PHE A 181 -18.11 -9.12 -0.15
CA PHE A 181 -16.84 -9.48 -0.79
C PHE A 181 -16.07 -10.58 -0.06
N ILE A 182 -15.74 -10.36 1.22
CA ILE A 182 -14.85 -11.26 1.98
C ILE A 182 -15.49 -12.62 2.20
N SER A 183 -16.78 -12.66 2.57
CA SER A 183 -17.52 -13.89 2.83
C SER A 183 -17.65 -14.81 1.62
N ARG A 184 -17.44 -14.27 0.40
CA ARG A 184 -17.55 -14.97 -0.89
C ARG A 184 -16.23 -15.57 -1.36
N LEU A 185 -15.15 -15.36 -0.61
CA LEU A 185 -13.81 -15.86 -0.92
C LEU A 185 -13.46 -17.02 0.01
N SER A 186 -12.60 -17.92 -0.46
CA SER A 186 -12.00 -18.92 0.41
C SER A 186 -11.05 -18.25 1.42
N PRO A 187 -10.91 -18.75 2.66
CA PRO A 187 -10.03 -18.12 3.65
C PRO A 187 -8.59 -17.92 3.21
N TRP A 188 -8.02 -18.84 2.43
CA TRP A 188 -6.68 -18.68 1.85
C TRP A 188 -6.60 -17.55 0.82
N GLU A 189 -7.66 -17.31 0.04
CA GLU A 189 -7.72 -16.19 -0.92
C GLU A 189 -7.75 -14.85 -0.21
N VAL A 190 -8.36 -14.80 0.99
CA VAL A 190 -8.40 -13.62 1.85
C VAL A 190 -7.03 -13.39 2.48
N GLU A 191 -6.31 -14.44 2.87
CA GLU A 191 -4.93 -14.29 3.35
C GLU A 191 -3.97 -13.73 2.29
N GLU A 192 -4.17 -14.05 1.00
CA GLU A 192 -3.42 -13.41 -0.09
C GLU A 192 -3.61 -11.88 -0.08
N ILE A 193 -4.86 -11.42 0.02
CA ILE A 193 -5.16 -9.98 0.10
C ILE A 193 -4.58 -9.39 1.39
N ALA A 194 -4.69 -10.10 2.51
CA ALA A 194 -4.20 -9.66 3.81
C ALA A 194 -2.68 -9.47 3.82
N CYS A 195 -1.92 -10.31 3.12
CA CYS A 195 -0.48 -10.14 2.96
C CYS A 195 -0.14 -8.87 2.16
N VAL A 196 -0.92 -8.57 1.11
CA VAL A 196 -0.75 -7.34 0.30
C VAL A 196 -1.10 -6.10 1.12
N GLU A 197 -2.24 -6.11 1.82
CA GLU A 197 -2.64 -5.00 2.70
C GLU A 197 -1.56 -4.73 3.75
N LEU A 198 -1.07 -5.78 4.43
CA LEU A 198 -0.09 -5.58 5.51
C LEU A 198 1.21 -5.01 4.97
N TYR A 199 1.68 -5.52 3.83
CA TYR A 199 2.85 -4.97 3.15
C TYR A 199 2.68 -3.49 2.83
N VAL A 200 1.54 -3.11 2.24
CA VAL A 200 1.27 -1.70 1.90
C VAL A 200 1.21 -0.84 3.16
N THR A 201 0.55 -1.31 4.21
CA THR A 201 0.45 -0.63 5.51
C THR A 201 1.84 -0.39 6.12
N LEU A 202 2.71 -1.40 6.12
CA LEU A 202 4.08 -1.26 6.62
C LEU A 202 4.93 -0.31 5.78
N MET A 203 4.82 -0.39 4.46
CA MET A 203 5.53 0.51 3.55
C MET A 203 5.08 1.97 3.74
N MET A 204 3.78 2.21 3.89
CA MET A 204 3.24 3.55 4.21
C MET A 204 3.78 4.07 5.52
N ARG A 205 3.86 3.20 6.54
CA ARG A 205 4.43 3.54 7.85
C ARG A 205 5.90 3.92 7.73
N ASP A 206 6.71 3.15 7.02
CA ASP A 206 8.13 3.44 6.82
C ASP A 206 8.33 4.84 6.21
N TYR A 207 7.47 5.24 5.25
CA TYR A 207 7.53 6.59 4.68
C TYR A 207 7.08 7.69 5.64
N ILE A 208 6.11 7.42 6.52
CA ILE A 208 5.71 8.37 7.58
C ILE A 208 6.83 8.51 8.61
N ASP A 209 7.48 7.41 9.01
CA ASP A 209 8.61 7.42 9.96
C ASP A 209 9.83 8.14 9.36
N GLU A 210 10.07 8.03 8.05
CA GLU A 210 11.08 8.83 7.32
C GLU A 210 10.73 10.33 7.34
N LEU A 211 9.47 10.68 7.09
CA LEU A 211 8.98 12.07 7.15
C LEU A 211 9.11 12.64 8.57
N GLU A 212 8.77 11.87 9.61
CA GLU A 212 8.97 12.24 11.01
C GLU A 212 10.45 12.46 11.31
N SER A 213 11.34 11.61 10.80
CA SER A 213 12.79 11.76 10.99
C SER A 213 13.33 13.06 10.38
N GLN A 214 12.86 13.43 9.18
CA GLN A 214 13.21 14.70 8.54
C GLN A 214 12.66 15.91 9.29
N PHE A 215 11.41 15.82 9.78
CA PHE A 215 10.81 16.82 10.64
C PHE A 215 11.65 17.03 11.91
N MET A 216 12.00 15.95 12.62
CA MET A 216 12.82 16.01 13.83
C MET A 216 14.22 16.59 13.59
N SER A 217 14.87 16.23 12.48
CA SER A 217 16.16 16.81 12.10
C SER A 217 16.07 18.32 11.85
N THR A 218 15.00 18.77 11.21
CA THR A 218 14.76 20.19 10.95
C THR A 218 14.47 20.96 12.24
N VAL A 219 13.71 20.36 13.15
CA VAL A 219 13.45 20.92 14.48
C VAL A 219 14.75 21.05 15.29
N ASP A 220 15.60 20.02 15.33
CA ASP A 220 16.89 20.08 16.03
C ASP A 220 17.76 21.24 15.51
N LYS A 221 17.84 21.40 14.19
CA LYS A 221 18.52 22.54 13.57
C LYS A 221 17.96 23.88 14.05
N TYR A 222 16.64 24.04 14.10
CA TYR A 222 16.02 25.28 14.57
C TYR A 222 16.15 25.51 16.07
N ALA A 223 16.12 24.45 16.88
CA ALA A 223 16.33 24.50 18.32
C ALA A 223 17.77 24.94 18.65
N ARG A 224 18.78 24.42 17.94
CA ARG A 224 20.18 24.86 18.08
C ARG A 224 20.37 26.35 17.76
N LEU A 225 19.63 26.88 16.78
CA LEU A 225 19.65 28.31 16.48
C LEU A 225 18.99 29.15 17.58
N ALA A 226 18.04 28.59 18.32
CA ALA A 226 17.40 29.25 19.46
C ALA A 226 18.19 29.12 20.78
N TRP A 227 19.05 28.10 20.91
CA TRP A 227 19.82 27.82 22.14
C TRP A 227 20.58 29.02 22.73
N PRO A 228 21.31 29.84 21.93
CA PRO A 228 22.03 31.01 22.47
C PRO A 228 21.10 32.05 23.10
N LEU A 229 19.82 32.07 22.73
CA LEU A 229 18.82 33.00 23.27
C LEU A 229 18.20 32.50 24.57
N LEU A 230 18.32 31.19 24.85
CA LEU A 230 17.79 30.54 26.05
C LEU A 230 18.81 30.50 27.20
N SER A 231 20.10 30.64 26.90
CA SER A 231 21.17 30.64 27.91
C SER A 231 21.23 32.01 28.60
N GLU A 232 21.25 32.03 29.94
CA GLU A 232 21.48 33.27 30.69
C GLU A 232 22.95 33.74 30.51
N PRO A 233 23.21 35.05 30.44
CA PRO A 233 24.57 35.55 30.32
C PRO A 233 25.39 35.19 31.58
N GLU A 234 26.50 34.48 31.39
CA GLU A 234 27.39 34.03 32.50
C GLU A 234 28.13 35.18 33.22
N SER A 235 27.99 36.44 32.79
CA SER A 235 28.58 37.58 33.49
C SER A 235 27.81 38.88 33.23
N GLU A 236 27.41 39.55 34.32
CA GLU A 236 26.75 40.88 34.33
C GLU A 236 27.66 42.04 33.88
N ALA A 237 28.88 41.78 33.40
CA ALA A 237 29.79 42.80 32.93
C ALA A 237 29.79 42.86 31.39
N GLU A 238 29.26 43.97 30.87
CA GLU A 238 29.40 44.45 29.50
C GLU A 238 28.49 43.81 28.43
N THR A 239 27.19 44.15 28.46
CA THR A 239 26.45 44.33 27.20
C THR A 239 25.60 45.59 27.23
N GLU A 240 25.87 46.48 26.30
CA GLU A 240 25.14 47.72 26.03
C GLU A 240 23.62 47.48 25.92
N THR A 241 22.84 48.38 26.49
CA THR A 241 21.37 48.36 26.62
C THR A 241 20.57 48.15 25.32
N LYS A 242 21.18 48.27 24.14
CA LYS A 242 20.53 47.93 22.85
C LYS A 242 20.46 46.42 22.60
N ASN A 243 21.54 45.69 22.91
CA ASN A 243 21.61 44.24 22.68
C ASN A 243 20.65 43.46 23.58
N GLU A 244 20.43 43.91 24.82
CA GLU A 244 19.52 43.22 25.73
C GLU A 244 18.04 43.44 25.37
N THR A 245 17.71 44.62 24.84
CA THR A 245 16.33 44.92 24.39
C THR A 245 15.98 44.10 23.14
N GLU A 246 16.92 43.91 22.22
CA GLU A 246 16.76 43.05 21.05
C GLU A 246 16.73 41.57 21.44
N ARG A 247 17.63 41.09 22.30
CA ARG A 247 17.62 39.72 22.83
C ARG A 247 16.33 39.40 23.58
N LYS A 248 15.76 40.35 24.32
CA LYS A 248 14.47 40.17 25.00
C LYS A 248 13.33 40.03 23.98
N ARG A 249 13.30 40.86 22.93
CA ARG A 249 12.33 40.71 21.83
C ARG A 249 12.48 39.37 21.10
N GLU A 250 13.71 38.90 20.91
CA GLU A 250 13.98 37.60 20.30
C GLU A 250 13.56 36.43 21.19
N ARG A 251 13.78 36.52 22.52
CA ARG A 251 13.24 35.57 23.50
C ARG A 251 11.71 35.54 23.52
N ASP A 252 11.06 36.71 23.46
CA ASP A 252 9.60 36.83 23.36
C ASP A 252 9.05 36.28 22.04
N SER A 253 9.90 36.10 21.02
CA SER A 253 9.55 35.52 19.72
C SER A 253 9.65 33.99 19.67
N LEU A 254 10.19 33.37 20.72
CA LEU A 254 10.27 31.92 20.85
C LEU A 254 8.90 31.32 21.13
N VAL A 255 8.61 30.22 20.46
CA VAL A 255 7.39 29.42 20.60
C VAL A 255 7.81 28.03 20.98
N GLU A 256 7.14 27.48 22.00
CA GLU A 256 7.33 26.10 22.41
C GLU A 256 6.57 25.17 21.46
N LEU A 257 7.17 24.02 21.13
CA LEU A 257 6.56 23.00 20.28
C LEU A 257 5.60 22.12 21.09
N THR A 258 4.59 22.75 21.68
CA THR A 258 3.50 22.09 22.40
C THR A 258 2.22 22.11 21.57
N ALA A 259 1.30 21.20 21.87
CA ALA A 259 -0.02 21.10 21.23
C ALA A 259 0.02 21.03 19.68
N LEU A 260 0.95 20.24 19.11
CA LEU A 260 1.06 20.05 17.66
C LEU A 260 -0.26 19.57 17.02
N ASP A 261 -1.12 18.89 17.78
CA ASP A 261 -2.46 18.45 17.40
C ASP A 261 -3.38 19.60 16.97
N GLN A 262 -3.16 20.82 17.49
CA GLN A 262 -3.93 22.03 17.16
C GLN A 262 -3.36 22.79 15.95
N THR A 263 -2.29 22.27 15.34
CA THR A 263 -1.60 22.91 14.21
C THR A 263 -1.73 22.07 12.95
N SER A 264 -1.19 22.57 11.83
CA SER A 264 -1.08 21.77 10.60
C SER A 264 -0.12 20.57 10.75
N LEU A 265 0.66 20.51 11.84
CA LEU A 265 1.61 19.45 12.16
C LEU A 265 0.99 18.33 13.00
N SER A 266 -0.34 18.19 12.99
CA SER A 266 -1.07 17.21 13.79
C SER A 266 -0.59 15.77 13.58
N LEU A 267 -0.08 15.42 12.39
CA LEU A 267 0.55 14.13 12.09
C LEU A 267 1.68 13.76 13.07
N PHE A 268 2.47 14.74 13.54
CA PHE A 268 3.61 14.54 14.43
C PHE A 268 3.24 14.68 15.91
N SER A 269 1.98 15.00 16.21
CA SER A 269 1.49 15.04 17.59
C SER A 269 1.34 13.62 18.16
N LYS A 270 1.27 13.52 19.49
CA LYS A 270 0.99 12.24 20.16
C LYS A 270 -0.31 11.61 19.65
N GLU A 271 -1.35 12.41 19.51
CA GLU A 271 -2.66 11.98 19.00
C GLU A 271 -2.61 11.60 17.52
N GLY A 272 -1.89 12.36 16.69
CA GLY A 272 -1.72 12.04 15.27
C GLY A 272 -0.95 10.75 15.03
N ARG A 273 0.04 10.45 15.87
CA ARG A 273 0.73 9.16 15.83
C ARG A 273 -0.21 8.00 16.20
N TYR A 274 -1.08 8.20 17.18
CA TYR A 274 -2.12 7.21 17.52
C TYR A 274 -3.13 7.01 16.37
N ARG A 275 -3.51 8.09 15.68
CA ARG A 275 -4.43 8.07 14.52
C ARG A 275 -3.75 7.65 13.22
N SER A 276 -2.43 7.48 13.21
CA SER A 276 -1.69 7.10 12.00
C SER A 276 -2.20 5.78 11.41
N SER A 277 -2.70 4.85 12.23
CA SER A 277 -3.30 3.60 11.75
C SER A 277 -4.49 3.84 10.82
N ASP A 278 -5.36 4.79 11.17
CA ASP A 278 -6.62 5.04 10.47
C ASP A 278 -6.34 5.84 9.20
N ASN A 279 -5.36 6.75 9.27
CA ASN A 279 -4.83 7.48 8.11
C ASN A 279 -4.15 6.53 7.11
N ILE A 280 -3.36 5.57 7.60
CA ILE A 280 -2.72 4.56 6.77
C ILE A 280 -3.78 3.68 6.12
N SER A 281 -4.78 3.22 6.88
CA SER A 281 -5.91 2.45 6.34
C SER A 281 -6.60 3.20 5.19
N TYR A 282 -6.92 4.48 5.37
CA TYR A 282 -7.44 5.34 4.30
C TYR A 282 -6.51 5.37 3.08
N MET A 283 -5.23 5.66 3.27
CA MET A 283 -4.26 5.75 2.17
C MET A 283 -4.08 4.42 1.43
N THR A 284 -4.10 3.28 2.13
CA THR A 284 -4.04 1.95 1.50
C THR A 284 -5.26 1.69 0.62
N SER A 285 -6.43 2.21 1.04
CA SER A 285 -7.69 2.03 0.32
C SER A 285 -7.82 2.85 -0.97
N LEU A 286 -6.91 3.80 -1.21
CA LEU A 286 -6.83 4.55 -2.47
C LEU A 286 -6.38 3.68 -3.66
N GLY A 287 -5.94 2.44 -3.39
CA GLY A 287 -5.64 1.45 -4.40
C GLY A 287 -4.22 1.51 -4.96
N LEU A 288 -3.93 0.58 -5.87
CA LEU A 288 -2.60 0.34 -6.43
C LEU A 288 -2.06 1.51 -7.24
N ASP A 289 -2.93 2.33 -7.84
CA ASP A 289 -2.49 3.52 -8.57
C ASP A 289 -1.86 4.55 -7.62
N PHE A 290 -2.50 4.83 -6.47
CA PHE A 290 -1.93 5.70 -5.44
C PHE A 290 -0.64 5.12 -4.85
N ILE A 291 -0.64 3.82 -4.56
CA ILE A 291 0.53 3.12 -4.01
C ILE A 291 1.71 3.18 -5.00
N TYR A 292 1.46 2.99 -6.29
CA TYR A 292 2.47 3.11 -7.34
C TYR A 292 3.04 4.53 -7.41
N ASP A 293 2.18 5.54 -7.38
CA ASP A 293 2.59 6.94 -7.42
C ASP A 293 3.45 7.27 -6.18
N LEU A 294 3.10 6.75 -5.00
CA LEU A 294 3.88 6.94 -3.78
C LEU A 294 5.29 6.31 -3.85
N CYS A 295 5.39 5.09 -4.40
CA CYS A 295 6.68 4.42 -4.58
C CYS A 295 7.58 5.16 -5.58
N THR A 296 6.99 5.81 -6.60
CA THR A 296 7.73 6.43 -7.70
C THR A 296 7.93 7.95 -7.57
N ALA A 297 7.25 8.61 -6.63
CA ALA A 297 7.24 10.08 -6.50
C ALA A 297 8.57 10.72 -6.07
N GLY A 298 9.55 9.94 -5.57
CA GLY A 298 10.81 10.49 -5.08
C GLY A 298 10.57 11.55 -3.98
N GLU A 299 11.04 12.78 -4.19
CA GLU A 299 10.83 13.91 -3.28
C GLU A 299 9.36 14.33 -3.14
N GLY A 300 8.54 14.12 -4.19
CA GLY A 300 7.10 14.46 -4.18
C GLY A 300 6.25 13.53 -3.29
N ARG A 301 6.84 12.46 -2.75
CA ARG A 301 6.14 11.48 -1.90
C ARG A 301 5.49 12.12 -0.68
N TYR A 302 6.17 13.06 -0.05
CA TYR A 302 5.66 13.68 1.18
C TYR A 302 4.48 14.60 0.92
N GLU A 303 4.38 15.20 -0.27
CA GLU A 303 3.18 15.96 -0.66
C GLU A 303 1.96 15.03 -0.78
N LEU A 304 2.14 13.83 -1.33
CA LEU A 304 1.08 12.81 -1.40
C LEU A 304 0.63 12.38 0.00
N ILE A 305 1.56 12.13 0.93
CA ILE A 305 1.21 11.77 2.32
C ILE A 305 0.49 12.94 3.01
N ARG A 306 1.05 14.14 2.95
CA ARG A 306 0.49 15.35 3.59
C ARG A 306 -0.88 15.73 3.05
N SER A 307 -1.20 15.37 1.81
CA SER A 307 -2.52 15.62 1.20
C SER A 307 -3.57 14.58 1.58
N ASN A 308 -3.19 13.48 2.22
CA ASN A 308 -4.07 12.35 2.57
C ASN A 308 -4.08 12.01 4.07
N CYS A 309 -3.18 12.58 4.88
CA CYS A 309 -3.02 12.24 6.30
C CYS A 309 -4.10 12.82 7.24
N GLN A 310 -5.20 13.35 6.70
CA GLN A 310 -6.30 13.94 7.48
C GLN A 310 -7.62 13.16 7.35
N TYR A 311 -7.58 12.00 6.70
CA TYR A 311 -8.75 11.22 6.37
C TYR A 311 -8.62 9.83 6.99
N SER A 312 -9.75 9.25 7.38
CA SER A 312 -9.85 7.93 7.99
C SER A 312 -11.12 7.26 7.46
N ARG A 313 -11.10 5.94 7.33
CA ARG A 313 -12.28 5.14 6.98
C ARG A 313 -12.17 3.69 7.44
N GLU A 314 -13.31 3.00 7.47
CA GLU A 314 -13.33 1.55 7.63
C GLU A 314 -12.92 0.85 6.32
N PHE A 315 -12.01 -0.12 6.42
CA PHE A 315 -11.50 -0.86 5.26
C PHE A 315 -11.33 -2.35 5.60
N LEU A 316 -10.38 -3.03 4.93
CA LEU A 316 -10.13 -4.46 5.09
C LEU A 316 -9.86 -4.89 6.54
N PRO A 317 -9.06 -4.16 7.36
CA PRO A 317 -8.83 -4.55 8.75
C PRO A 317 -10.11 -4.56 9.58
N GLU A 318 -11.00 -3.57 9.40
CA GLU A 318 -12.29 -3.48 10.08
C GLU A 318 -13.25 -4.55 9.59
N ALA A 319 -13.32 -4.79 8.27
CA ALA A 319 -14.18 -5.82 7.68
C ALA A 319 -13.86 -7.22 8.24
N LEU A 320 -12.57 -7.56 8.39
CA LEU A 320 -12.14 -8.86 8.92
C LEU A 320 -12.46 -9.07 10.41
N ARG A 321 -12.82 -8.02 11.16
CA ARG A 321 -13.30 -8.16 12.55
C ARG A 321 -14.66 -8.87 12.62
N HIS A 322 -15.42 -8.87 11.53
CA HIS A 322 -16.70 -9.55 11.41
C HIS A 322 -16.57 -11.03 11.00
N SER A 323 -15.36 -11.59 11.00
CA SER A 323 -15.15 -13.00 10.70
C SER A 323 -15.98 -13.90 11.63
N PRO A 324 -16.74 -14.87 11.07
CA PRO A 324 -17.37 -15.90 11.87
C PRO A 324 -16.32 -16.87 12.43
N THR A 325 -16.73 -17.68 13.40
CA THR A 325 -16.01 -18.88 13.82
C THR A 325 -16.28 -20.03 12.86
N TRP A 326 -15.34 -20.97 12.77
CA TRP A 326 -15.54 -22.20 12.00
C TRP A 326 -16.74 -23.01 12.52
N PRO A 327 -17.53 -23.67 11.65
CA PRO A 327 -18.55 -24.61 12.08
C PRO A 327 -17.94 -25.80 12.85
N PRO A 328 -18.62 -26.35 13.88
CA PRO A 328 -18.10 -27.47 14.68
C PRO A 328 -17.80 -28.74 13.87
N ASP A 329 -18.56 -28.98 12.80
CA ASP A 329 -18.48 -30.19 11.97
C ASP A 329 -17.62 -30.01 10.71
N HIS A 330 -16.86 -28.91 10.60
CA HIS A 330 -16.10 -28.63 9.39
C HIS A 330 -14.89 -29.57 9.29
N GLN A 331 -15.06 -30.67 8.54
CA GLN A 331 -13.95 -31.49 8.08
C GLN A 331 -13.24 -30.73 6.96
N TYR A 332 -11.98 -30.37 7.23
CA TYR A 332 -11.11 -29.69 6.27
C TYR A 332 -10.90 -30.59 5.03
N GLU A 333 -11.63 -30.33 3.95
CA GLU A 333 -11.20 -30.70 2.60
C GLU A 333 -10.25 -29.61 2.09
N GLU A 334 -9.14 -29.40 2.79
CA GLU A 334 -8.04 -28.58 2.27
C GLU A 334 -7.31 -29.43 1.23
N THR A 335 -7.76 -29.37 -0.02
CA THR A 335 -7.05 -29.91 -1.19
C THR A 335 -5.83 -29.06 -1.52
N ALA A 336 -5.03 -28.68 -0.51
CA ALA A 336 -3.68 -28.24 -0.78
C ALA A 336 -2.92 -29.48 -1.26
N THR A 337 -2.79 -29.57 -2.56
CA THR A 337 -1.91 -30.53 -3.17
C THR A 337 -0.48 -30.15 -2.79
N LEU A 338 0.38 -31.14 -2.55
CA LEU A 338 1.83 -30.91 -2.56
C LEU A 338 2.29 -30.35 -3.91
N GLU A 339 1.47 -30.55 -4.94
CA GLU A 339 1.63 -29.98 -6.27
C GLU A 339 1.40 -28.46 -6.23
N ASN A 340 2.30 -27.71 -6.86
CA ASN A 340 2.22 -26.25 -6.94
C ASN A 340 1.11 -25.81 -7.91
N ASP A 341 -0.16 -26.05 -7.58
CA ASP A 341 -1.27 -25.49 -8.33
C ASP A 341 -1.52 -24.05 -7.87
N SER A 342 -1.54 -23.13 -8.84
CA SER A 342 -1.86 -21.75 -8.58
C SER A 342 -3.31 -21.57 -8.13
N LEU A 343 -4.24 -22.46 -8.50
CA LEU A 343 -5.69 -22.29 -8.28
C LEU A 343 -6.19 -22.73 -6.90
N CYS A 344 -5.35 -23.37 -6.08
CA CYS A 344 -5.70 -23.81 -4.72
C CYS A 344 -4.80 -23.16 -3.66
N SER A 345 -5.08 -23.45 -2.39
CA SER A 345 -4.20 -23.10 -1.28
C SER A 345 -2.83 -23.78 -1.42
N ASN A 346 -1.80 -23.16 -0.82
CA ASN A 346 -0.44 -23.70 -0.80
C ASN A 346 -0.09 -24.37 0.53
N LEU A 347 1.04 -25.06 0.56
CA LEU A 347 1.57 -25.71 1.77
C LEU A 347 1.82 -24.73 2.92
N GLY A 348 2.26 -23.50 2.61
CA GLY A 348 2.48 -22.48 3.62
C GLY A 348 1.19 -22.13 4.38
N TYR A 349 0.08 -21.95 3.66
CA TYR A 349 -1.23 -21.74 4.26
C TYR A 349 -1.60 -22.87 5.23
N LEU A 350 -1.44 -24.13 4.83
CA LEU A 350 -1.75 -25.27 5.70
C LEU A 350 -0.97 -25.28 7.02
N ILE A 351 0.34 -25.02 6.95
CA ILE A 351 1.26 -25.16 8.09
C ILE A 351 1.15 -23.96 9.04
N PHE A 352 1.08 -22.74 8.49
CA PHE A 352 1.25 -21.51 9.27
C PHE A 352 -0.04 -20.74 9.53
N SER A 353 -1.15 -21.01 8.82
CA SER A 353 -2.42 -20.27 9.02
C SER A 353 -3.12 -20.58 10.36
N ARG A 354 -2.68 -21.61 11.09
CA ARG A 354 -3.32 -22.06 12.32
C ARG A 354 -2.49 -21.68 13.54
N VAL A 355 -3.15 -20.99 14.46
CA VAL A 355 -2.65 -20.71 15.80
C VAL A 355 -3.66 -21.28 16.80
N GLU A 356 -3.15 -22.01 17.79
CA GLU A 356 -3.98 -22.61 18.83
C GLU A 356 -4.83 -21.55 19.56
N GLY A 357 -6.13 -21.84 19.71
CA GLY A 357 -7.10 -20.96 20.33
C GLY A 357 -7.69 -19.85 19.44
N ASP A 358 -7.41 -19.83 18.13
CA ASP A 358 -8.08 -18.92 17.18
C ASP A 358 -9.02 -19.67 16.22
N GLU A 359 -10.29 -19.72 16.60
CA GLU A 359 -11.36 -20.42 15.87
C GLU A 359 -11.96 -19.60 14.72
N ARG A 360 -11.46 -18.40 14.44
CA ARG A 360 -11.98 -17.56 13.36
C ARG A 360 -11.69 -18.15 11.99
N MET A 361 -12.68 -18.04 11.10
CA MET A 361 -12.60 -18.47 9.71
C MET A 361 -11.59 -17.62 8.92
N TYR A 362 -11.77 -16.31 8.94
CA TYR A 362 -10.87 -15.34 8.35
C TYR A 362 -10.01 -14.70 9.44
N LYS A 363 -8.70 -14.60 9.20
CA LYS A 363 -7.79 -14.14 10.24
C LYS A 363 -7.79 -12.60 10.27
N PRO A 364 -7.92 -11.97 11.45
CA PRO A 364 -7.99 -10.52 11.53
C PRO A 364 -6.68 -9.88 11.08
N ILE A 365 -6.77 -8.71 10.45
CA ILE A 365 -5.64 -7.82 10.23
C ILE A 365 -5.70 -6.72 11.28
N THR A 366 -4.55 -6.37 11.83
CA THR A 366 -4.43 -5.22 12.73
C THR A 366 -3.26 -4.36 12.27
N THR A 367 -3.54 -3.07 12.09
CA THR A 367 -2.53 -2.04 11.80
C THR A 367 -1.53 -1.84 12.95
N LYS A 368 -1.86 -2.38 14.14
CA LYS A 368 -1.01 -2.40 15.36
C LYS A 368 -0.28 -3.73 15.59
N GLY A 369 -0.39 -4.68 14.66
CA GLY A 369 0.21 -6.00 14.77
C GLY A 369 -0.66 -7.03 15.48
N GLY A 370 -0.57 -8.27 15.01
CA GLY A 370 -1.35 -9.41 15.47
C GLY A 370 -0.57 -10.71 15.25
N ARG A 371 -1.17 -11.82 15.71
CA ARG A 371 -0.52 -13.16 15.68
C ARG A 371 -0.04 -13.57 14.29
N TYR A 372 -0.72 -13.12 13.24
CA TYR A 372 -0.40 -13.46 11.85
C TYR A 372 0.48 -12.42 11.15
N SER A 373 0.77 -11.28 11.77
CA SER A 373 1.50 -10.18 11.13
C SER A 373 2.90 -10.60 10.70
N GLY A 374 3.62 -11.39 11.52
CA GLY A 374 4.95 -11.89 11.18
C GLY A 374 4.93 -12.75 9.92
N ILE A 375 4.12 -13.80 9.88
CA ILE A 375 4.06 -14.71 8.72
C ILE A 375 3.48 -14.06 7.46
N ARG A 376 2.51 -13.13 7.60
CA ARG A 376 1.97 -12.35 6.47
C ARG A 376 3.00 -11.40 5.89
N GLN A 377 3.82 -10.79 6.76
CA GLN A 377 4.97 -9.99 6.35
C GLN A 377 5.98 -10.82 5.57
N LEU A 378 6.03 -12.15 5.73
CA LEU A 378 6.88 -13.04 4.94
C LEU A 378 6.15 -13.69 3.74
N GLY A 379 4.88 -13.37 3.49
CA GLY A 379 4.16 -13.85 2.31
C GLY A 379 3.91 -15.36 2.25
N TYR A 380 3.73 -16.02 3.40
CA TYR A 380 3.64 -17.48 3.52
C TYR A 380 2.64 -18.18 2.58
N VAL A 381 1.62 -17.47 2.10
CA VAL A 381 0.59 -17.98 1.16
C VAL A 381 0.99 -17.92 -0.32
N PHE A 382 2.11 -17.29 -0.66
CA PHE A 382 2.53 -17.12 -2.06
C PHE A 382 3.48 -18.21 -2.53
N TRP A 383 4.32 -18.71 -1.63
CA TRP A 383 5.46 -19.57 -1.95
C TRP A 383 5.07 -21.01 -2.28
N ASP A 384 5.79 -21.60 -3.22
CA ASP A 384 5.63 -23.00 -3.60
C ASP A 384 6.11 -23.96 -2.49
N SER A 385 5.65 -25.20 -2.55
CA SER A 385 5.91 -26.23 -1.52
C SER A 385 7.41 -26.45 -1.28
N GLU A 386 8.22 -26.52 -2.34
CA GLU A 386 9.68 -26.68 -2.22
C GLU A 386 10.32 -25.52 -1.47
N ARG A 387 9.84 -24.29 -1.72
CA ARG A 387 10.32 -23.09 -1.05
C ARG A 387 9.90 -23.07 0.42
N ILE A 388 8.65 -23.41 0.72
CA ILE A 388 8.15 -23.52 2.10
C ILE A 388 8.92 -24.58 2.91
N LEU A 389 9.32 -25.69 2.29
CA LEU A 389 10.05 -26.77 2.95
C LEU A 389 11.56 -26.54 3.05
N SER A 390 12.09 -25.47 2.44
CA SER A 390 13.48 -25.08 2.66
C SER A 390 13.70 -24.74 4.14
N PRO A 391 14.71 -25.32 4.82
CA PRO A 391 14.97 -25.02 6.24
C PRO A 391 15.09 -23.52 6.52
N GLU A 392 15.75 -22.78 5.62
CA GLU A 392 15.96 -21.33 5.76
C GLU A 392 14.66 -20.53 5.79
N ILE A 393 13.64 -20.99 5.07
CA ILE A 393 12.34 -20.31 4.97
C ILE A 393 11.39 -20.83 6.03
N TYR A 394 11.38 -22.14 6.22
CA TYR A 394 10.56 -22.81 7.22
C TYR A 394 10.88 -22.27 8.62
N ASP A 395 12.16 -22.26 9.00
CA ASP A 395 12.60 -21.81 10.32
C ASP A 395 12.23 -20.33 10.54
N LYS A 396 12.37 -19.49 9.52
CA LYS A 396 11.96 -18.07 9.59
C LYS A 396 10.45 -17.89 9.76
N LEU A 397 9.65 -18.67 9.04
CA LEU A 397 8.19 -18.64 9.16
C LEU A 397 7.77 -19.13 10.54
N GLU A 398 8.43 -20.16 11.07
CA GLU A 398 8.18 -20.69 12.41
C GLU A 398 8.59 -19.68 13.50
N ASP A 399 9.76 -19.06 13.38
CA ASP A 399 10.21 -17.97 14.26
C ASP A 399 9.21 -16.81 14.27
N MET A 400 8.75 -16.38 13.10
CA MET A 400 7.76 -15.30 12.97
C MET A 400 6.36 -15.68 13.43
N LYS A 401 6.02 -16.97 13.48
CA LYS A 401 4.77 -17.47 14.05
C LYS A 401 4.76 -17.37 15.57
N TRP A 402 5.92 -17.55 16.20
CA TRP A 402 6.09 -17.53 17.66
C TRP A 402 6.73 -16.26 18.21
N ILE A 403 6.85 -15.21 17.39
CA ILE A 403 7.34 -13.91 17.81
C ILE A 403 6.59 -13.41 19.05
N LEU A 404 7.33 -12.92 20.05
CA LEU A 404 6.75 -12.48 21.30
C LEU A 404 5.82 -11.28 21.07
N TRP A 405 4.73 -11.21 21.83
CA TRP A 405 3.78 -10.10 21.75
C TRP A 405 4.43 -8.73 21.92
N GLN A 406 5.45 -8.62 22.76
CA GLN A 406 6.20 -7.37 22.95
C GLN A 406 6.93 -6.94 21.67
N ASP A 407 7.51 -7.90 20.95
CA ASP A 407 8.18 -7.65 19.67
C ASP A 407 7.17 -7.32 18.57
N ILE A 408 6.00 -7.97 18.57
CA ILE A 408 4.88 -7.60 17.69
C ILE A 408 4.47 -6.15 17.96
N THR A 409 4.18 -5.80 19.21
CA THR A 409 3.77 -4.45 19.59
C THR A 409 4.84 -3.43 19.23
N PHE A 410 6.12 -3.68 19.54
CA PHE A 410 7.18 -2.74 19.20
C PHE A 410 7.34 -2.55 17.68
N ARG A 411 7.22 -3.65 16.92
CA ARG A 411 7.42 -3.65 15.46
C ARG A 411 6.21 -3.11 14.70
N PHE A 412 5.01 -3.37 15.17
CA PHE A 412 3.77 -3.12 14.43
C PHE A 412 2.84 -2.07 15.08
N ASP A 413 3.03 -1.68 16.35
CA ASP A 413 2.25 -0.61 17.00
C ASP A 413 3.06 0.71 17.04
N PRO A 414 2.72 1.72 16.22
CA PRO A 414 3.36 3.03 16.27
C PRO A 414 3.23 3.74 17.63
N GLY A 415 2.14 3.47 18.36
CA GLY A 415 1.87 4.08 19.67
C GLY A 415 2.77 3.57 20.79
N ALA A 416 3.43 2.42 20.60
CA ALA A 416 4.35 1.85 21.58
C ALA A 416 5.72 2.56 21.62
N GLN A 417 6.05 3.34 20.58
CA GLN A 417 7.31 4.08 20.47
C GLN A 417 7.11 5.55 20.85
N LYS A 418 8.14 6.20 21.42
CA LYS A 418 8.12 7.66 21.67
C LYS A 418 8.11 8.43 20.36
N GLY A 419 7.05 9.19 20.11
CA GLY A 419 6.87 9.97 18.87
C GLY A 419 7.48 11.36 18.94
N ALA A 420 7.51 12.06 17.80
CA ALA A 420 7.95 13.45 17.72
C ALA A 420 7.30 14.34 18.80
N GLY A 421 5.97 14.30 18.96
CA GLY A 421 5.27 15.10 19.97
C GLY A 421 5.76 14.89 21.41
N GLU A 422 6.12 13.65 21.79
CA GLU A 422 6.67 13.36 23.11
C GLU A 422 8.15 13.75 23.23
N ARG A 423 8.90 13.69 22.13
CA ARG A 423 10.33 14.04 22.08
C ARG A 423 10.58 15.55 22.02
N LEU A 424 9.56 16.33 21.67
CA LEU A 424 9.63 17.78 21.48
C LEU A 424 9.10 18.58 22.66
N GLU A 425 8.63 17.92 23.72
CA GLU A 425 8.18 18.59 24.94
C GLU A 425 9.31 19.47 25.52
N GLY A 426 9.00 20.75 25.78
CA GLY A 426 9.98 21.74 26.25
C GLY A 426 10.89 22.35 25.17
N VAL A 427 10.84 21.90 23.91
CA VAL A 427 11.66 22.45 22.83
C VAL A 427 11.08 23.79 22.35
N LYS A 428 11.93 24.82 22.28
CA LYS A 428 11.56 26.18 21.83
C LYS A 428 12.29 26.56 20.55
N ILE A 429 11.55 27.15 19.62
CA ILE A 429 12.07 27.66 18.34
C ILE A 429 11.51 29.05 18.03
N GLN A 430 12.17 29.82 17.16
CA GLN A 430 11.62 31.11 16.72
C GLN A 430 10.31 30.93 15.93
N ARG A 431 9.36 31.86 16.10
CA ARG A 431 8.07 31.86 15.39
C ARG A 431 8.19 31.78 13.87
N VAL A 432 9.23 32.38 13.28
CA VAL A 432 9.48 32.31 11.83
C VAL A 432 9.82 30.88 11.39
N HIS A 433 10.56 30.14 12.22
CA HIS A 433 10.89 28.73 11.98
C HIS A 433 9.67 27.83 12.17
N MET A 434 8.80 28.12 13.14
CA MET A 434 7.52 27.41 13.29
C MET A 434 6.66 27.50 12.01
N LYS A 435 6.50 28.71 11.44
CA LYS A 435 5.77 28.89 10.18
C LYS A 435 6.40 28.13 9.00
N LYS A 436 7.74 28.02 8.97
CA LYS A 436 8.42 27.20 7.95
C LYS A 436 8.13 25.72 8.15
N LEU A 437 8.15 25.21 9.39
CA LEU A 437 7.78 23.82 9.68
C LEU A 437 6.34 23.53 9.24
N GLU A 438 5.37 24.37 9.59
CA GLU A 438 3.98 24.22 9.16
C GLU A 438 3.83 24.20 7.63
N ARG A 439 4.58 25.04 6.92
CA ARG A 439 4.58 25.04 5.45
C ARG A 439 5.22 23.79 4.86
N ASP A 440 6.33 23.34 5.42
CA ASP A 440 7.18 22.29 4.83
C ASP A 440 6.67 20.87 5.22
N PHE A 441 6.05 20.72 6.39
CA PHE A 441 5.62 19.43 6.95
C PHE A 441 4.13 19.35 7.28
N GLY A 442 3.43 20.49 7.41
CA GLY A 442 2.01 20.49 7.76
C GLY A 442 1.13 19.89 6.67
N TYR A 443 -0.04 19.38 7.03
CA TYR A 443 -0.96 18.80 6.06
C TYR A 443 -1.35 19.78 4.94
N ILE A 444 -1.71 19.25 3.78
CA ILE A 444 -2.15 20.03 2.62
C ILE A 444 -3.66 19.84 2.47
N SER A 445 -4.43 20.89 2.76
CA SER A 445 -5.88 20.85 2.55
C SER A 445 -6.22 20.77 1.06
N ARG A 446 -7.01 19.76 0.69
CA ARG A 446 -7.54 19.66 -0.67
C ARG A 446 -8.70 20.64 -0.88
N PRO A 447 -8.85 21.21 -2.09
CA PRO A 447 -10.04 21.99 -2.41
C PRO A 447 -11.27 21.09 -2.26
N ARG A 448 -12.31 21.58 -1.56
CA ARG A 448 -13.61 20.88 -1.55
C ARG A 448 -14.12 20.80 -2.99
N PRO A 449 -14.67 19.65 -3.43
CA PRO A 449 -15.37 19.59 -4.71
C PRO A 449 -16.42 20.71 -4.72
N ALA A 450 -16.42 21.55 -5.75
CA ALA A 450 -17.52 22.49 -5.95
C ALA A 450 -18.79 21.65 -5.98
N SER A 451 -19.73 21.93 -5.08
CA SER A 451 -21.03 21.26 -5.04
C SER A 451 -21.56 21.23 -6.47
N MET A 452 -21.65 20.03 -7.06
CA MET A 452 -22.34 19.88 -8.34
C MET A 452 -23.73 20.43 -8.13
N GLY A 453 -24.02 21.55 -8.78
CA GLY A 453 -25.28 22.25 -8.64
C GLY A 453 -26.40 21.27 -8.89
N ALA A 454 -27.32 21.17 -7.92
CA ALA A 454 -28.62 20.58 -8.17
C ALA A 454 -29.28 21.41 -9.29
N SER A 455 -29.39 20.81 -10.47
CA SER A 455 -30.25 21.24 -11.56
C SER A 455 -31.10 20.07 -12.00
#